data_AF-A0A0G3CG51-F1
#
_entry.id   AF-A0A0G3CG51-F1
#
_cell.length_a   1.000
_cell.length_b   1.000
_cell.length_c   1.000
_cell.angle_alpha   90.00
_cell.angle_beta   90.00
_cell.angle_gamma   90.00
#
_symmetry.space_group_name_H-M   'P 1'
#
loop_
_entity.id
_entity.type
_entity.pdbx_description
1 polymer ?
#
loop_
_entity_poly.entity_id
_entity_poly.type
_entity_poly.pdbx_seq_one_letter_code
_entity_poly.pdbx_strand_id
1 'polypeptide(L)'
;MGETIEYCHYSRYIKMPGKLLEPIDSMAKIGLNKDEQEILQGFVHNKAEQKAGYYDKKIAEMKQKYDMDFSTFQNKVYLREAEIELEEWNDFVLWGSYVKAHRYWAQFC
;
A
#
# COMPACT_ATOMS: atom_id res chain seq x y z
N MET A 1 -20.67 -23.41 -1.93
CA MET A 1 -20.01 -23.20 -0.63
C MET A 1 -18.84 -22.25 -0.88
N GLY A 2 -18.80 -21.10 -0.21
CA GLY A 2 -17.78 -20.07 -0.47
C GLY A 2 -16.46 -20.40 0.23
N GLU A 3 -15.35 -20.26 -0.48
CA GLU A 3 -14.00 -20.42 0.09
C GLU A 3 -13.78 -19.38 1.20
N THR A 4 -13.16 -19.80 2.30
CA THR A 4 -12.84 -18.94 3.45
C THR A 4 -11.34 -18.77 3.48
N ILE A 5 -10.85 -17.53 3.47
CA ILE A 5 -9.42 -17.22 3.53
C ILE A 5 -9.08 -16.78 4.95
N GLU A 6 -8.03 -17.37 5.53
CA GLU A 6 -7.47 -16.96 6.81
C GLU A 6 -6.39 -15.90 6.58
N TYR A 7 -6.61 -14.70 7.11
CA TYR A 7 -5.64 -13.61 7.07
C TYR A 7 -5.24 -13.23 8.49
N CYS A 8 -3.93 -13.01 8.71
CA CYS A 8 -3.37 -12.68 10.01
C CYS A 8 -3.33 -11.16 10.19
N HIS A 9 -4.18 -10.64 11.07
CA HIS A 9 -4.22 -9.23 11.44
C HIS A 9 -3.96 -9.09 12.94
N TYR A 10 -2.90 -8.37 13.31
CA TYR A 10 -2.47 -8.20 14.71
C TYR A 10 -2.40 -9.52 15.49
N SER A 11 -1.70 -10.51 14.92
CA SER A 11 -1.48 -11.84 15.53
C SER A 11 -2.77 -12.65 15.77
N ARG A 12 -3.89 -12.26 15.15
CA ARG A 12 -5.17 -12.97 15.22
C ARG A 12 -5.61 -13.39 13.83
N TYR A 13 -5.87 -14.68 13.66
CA TYR A 13 -6.41 -15.23 12.42
C TYR A 13 -7.91 -14.94 12.36
N ILE A 14 -8.31 -14.12 11.39
CA ILE A 14 -9.72 -13.82 11.14
C ILE A 14 -10.12 -14.58 9.88
N LYS A 15 -11.18 -15.40 9.99
CA LYS A 15 -11.79 -16.10 8.87
C LYS A 15 -12.72 -15.14 8.14
N MET A 16 -12.36 -14.74 6.92
CA MET A 16 -13.22 -13.92 6.07
C MET A 16 -13.76 -14.71 4.88
N PRO A 17 -15.00 -14.41 4.43
CA PRO A 17 -15.52 -14.97 3.19
C PRO A 17 -14.61 -14.52 2.02
N GLY A 18 -14.04 -15.47 1.28
CA GLY A 18 -13.09 -15.22 0.18
C GLY A 18 -13.63 -14.30 -0.92
N LYS A 19 -14.96 -14.14 -1.02
CA LYS A 19 -15.62 -13.20 -1.94
C LYS A 19 -15.27 -11.73 -1.71
N LEU A 20 -14.74 -11.37 -0.54
CA LEU A 20 -14.34 -9.98 -0.23
C LEU A 20 -12.90 -9.66 -0.67
N LEU A 21 -12.14 -10.68 -1.08
CA LEU A 21 -10.73 -10.59 -1.51
C LEU A 21 -10.55 -10.93 -2.99
N GLU A 22 -11.63 -11.22 -3.72
CA GLU A 22 -11.53 -11.19 -5.19
C GLU A 22 -11.08 -9.79 -5.58
N PRO A 23 -10.04 -9.66 -6.42
CA PRO A 23 -9.69 -8.39 -6.98
C PRO A 23 -10.94 -7.79 -7.61
N ILE A 24 -11.03 -6.47 -7.55
CA ILE A 24 -11.90 -5.66 -8.39
C ILE A 24 -11.69 -5.98 -9.90
N ASP A 25 -10.84 -6.93 -10.29
CA ASP A 25 -10.83 -7.55 -11.62
C ASP A 25 -12.18 -8.19 -12.01
N SER A 26 -13.08 -8.44 -11.06
CA SER A 26 -14.47 -8.83 -11.34
C SER A 26 -15.42 -7.64 -11.53
N MET A 27 -15.02 -6.40 -11.21
CA MET A 27 -15.81 -5.22 -11.56
C MET A 27 -15.73 -4.99 -13.07
N ALA A 28 -16.81 -5.38 -13.75
CA ALA A 28 -17.23 -4.88 -15.06
C ALA A 28 -16.71 -5.56 -16.34
N LYS A 29 -16.43 -6.87 -16.32
CA LYS A 29 -16.66 -7.70 -17.54
C LYS A 29 -18.15 -7.88 -17.87
N ILE A 30 -19.03 -7.36 -17.02
CA ILE A 30 -20.48 -7.39 -17.18
C ILE A 30 -20.90 -6.09 -17.92
N GLY A 31 -20.96 -6.16 -19.25
CA GLY A 31 -21.77 -5.25 -20.06
C GLY A 31 -21.17 -3.91 -20.53
N LEU A 32 -19.96 -3.54 -20.11
CA LEU A 32 -19.35 -2.28 -20.58
C LEU A 32 -18.82 -2.41 -22.02
N ASN A 33 -19.11 -1.41 -22.84
CA ASN A 33 -18.52 -1.29 -24.16
C ASN A 33 -17.04 -0.85 -24.07
N LYS A 34 -16.34 -0.90 -25.19
CA LYS A 34 -14.90 -0.61 -25.25
C LYS A 34 -14.57 0.80 -24.75
N ASP A 35 -15.39 1.80 -25.10
CA ASP A 35 -15.15 3.20 -24.75
C ASP A 35 -15.31 3.42 -23.23
N GLU A 36 -16.30 2.77 -22.61
CA GLU A 36 -16.50 2.81 -21.16
C GLU A 36 -15.32 2.16 -20.41
N GLN A 37 -14.74 1.08 -20.95
CA GLN A 37 -13.55 0.45 -20.39
C GLN A 37 -12.33 1.37 -20.50
N GLU A 38 -12.12 2.03 -21.64
CA GLU A 38 -11.04 2.99 -21.85
C GLU A 38 -11.16 4.20 -20.91
N ILE A 39 -12.37 4.73 -20.70
CA ILE A 39 -12.62 5.83 -19.76
C ILE A 39 -12.26 5.41 -18.33
N LEU A 40 -12.68 4.22 -17.90
CA LEU A 40 -12.37 3.72 -16.56
C LEU A 40 -10.88 3.47 -16.37
N GLN A 41 -10.21 2.91 -17.36
CA GLN A 41 -8.75 2.74 -17.34
C GLN A 41 -8.03 4.08 -17.22
N GLY A 42 -8.44 5.08 -18.01
CA GLY A 42 -7.90 6.43 -17.93
C GLY A 42 -8.11 7.07 -16.55
N PHE A 43 -9.27 6.87 -15.94
CA PHE A 43 -9.55 7.36 -14.58
C PHE A 43 -8.65 6.70 -13.53
N VAL A 44 -8.49 5.38 -13.59
CA VAL A 44 -7.63 4.63 -12.66
C VAL A 44 -6.17 5.07 -12.81
N HIS A 45 -5.68 5.18 -14.06
CA HIS A 45 -4.32 5.62 -14.35
C HIS A 45 -4.06 7.05 -13.82
N ASN A 46 -4.93 8.01 -14.13
CA ASN A 46 -4.79 9.38 -13.62
C ASN A 46 -4.80 9.41 -12.07
N LYS A 47 -5.67 8.62 -11.44
CA LYS A 47 -5.72 8.53 -9.99
C LYS A 47 -4.43 7.93 -9.42
N ALA A 48 -3.90 6.92 -10.11
CA ALA A 48 -2.67 6.25 -9.74
C ALA A 48 -1.48 7.20 -9.80
N GLU A 49 -1.33 7.99 -10.87
CA GLU A 49 -0.26 8.99 -10.99
C GLU A 49 -0.32 10.01 -9.84
N GLN A 50 -1.52 10.55 -9.56
CA GLN A 50 -1.70 11.49 -8.44
C GLN A 50 -1.30 10.87 -7.09
N LYS A 51 -1.68 9.61 -6.87
CA LYS A 51 -1.40 8.90 -5.61
C LYS A 51 0.07 8.52 -5.49
N ALA A 52 0.68 8.00 -6.55
CA ALA A 52 2.10 7.70 -6.61
C ALA A 52 2.93 8.96 -6.32
N GLY A 53 2.62 10.07 -7.01
CA GLY A 53 3.30 11.35 -6.78
C GLY A 53 3.12 11.89 -5.35
N TYR A 54 1.93 11.74 -4.75
CA TYR A 54 1.71 12.08 -3.34
C TYR A 54 2.61 11.26 -2.41
N TYR A 55 2.68 9.94 -2.59
CA TYR A 55 3.50 9.09 -1.72
C TYR A 55 5.00 9.27 -1.99
N ASP A 56 5.42 9.58 -3.21
CA ASP A 56 6.81 9.94 -3.50
C ASP A 56 7.23 11.18 -2.71
N LYS A 57 6.39 12.21 -2.67
CA LYS A 57 6.64 13.39 -1.83
C LYS A 57 6.75 13.01 -0.35
N LYS A 58 5.84 12.16 0.16
CA LYS A 58 5.89 11.71 1.55
C LYS A 58 7.11 10.87 1.88
N ILE A 59 7.57 10.03 0.95
CA ILE A 59 8.82 9.27 1.08
C ILE A 59 10.02 10.23 1.09
N ALA A 60 10.03 11.25 0.23
CA ALA A 60 11.10 12.26 0.21
C ALA A 60 11.17 13.08 1.52
N GLU A 61 10.03 13.46 2.08
CA GLU A 61 9.94 14.13 3.40
C GLU A 61 10.59 13.25 4.50
N MET A 62 10.30 11.94 4.52
CA MET A 62 10.91 11.01 5.49
C MET A 62 12.41 10.81 5.26
N LYS A 63 12.85 10.69 4.00
CA LYS A 63 14.27 10.62 3.65
C LYS A 63 15.02 11.85 4.14
N GLN A 64 14.43 13.04 4.00
CA GLN A 64 15.01 14.27 4.49
C GLN A 64 15.03 14.31 6.04
N LYS A 65 13.97 13.86 6.72
CA LYS A 65 13.91 13.82 8.18
C LYS A 65 15.03 12.98 8.79
N TYR A 66 15.32 11.82 8.19
CA TYR A 66 16.26 10.84 8.74
C TYR A 66 17.61 10.77 8.04
N ASP A 67 17.79 11.52 6.95
CA ASP A 67 18.99 11.51 6.10
C ASP A 67 19.42 10.10 5.64
N MET A 68 18.43 9.26 5.33
CA MET A 68 18.66 7.89 4.87
C MET A 68 17.47 7.38 4.05
N ASP A 69 17.60 6.21 3.42
CA ASP A 69 16.46 5.52 2.81
C ASP A 69 15.71 4.64 3.82
N PHE A 70 14.51 4.19 3.42
CA PHE A 70 13.66 3.37 4.28
C PHE A 70 14.31 2.05 4.67
N SER A 71 15.10 1.43 3.78
CA SER A 71 15.73 0.14 4.08
C SER A 71 16.81 0.27 5.16
N THR A 72 17.57 1.36 5.11
CA THR A 72 18.57 1.73 6.11
C THR A 72 17.90 2.06 7.43
N PHE A 73 16.82 2.84 7.39
CA PHE A 73 16.02 3.16 8.57
C PHE A 73 15.41 1.91 9.22
N GLN A 74 14.84 1.00 8.42
CA GLN A 74 14.30 -0.27 8.88
C GLN A 74 15.35 -1.13 9.58
N ASN A 75 16.56 -1.23 9.00
CA ASN A 75 17.66 -1.97 9.61
C ASN A 75 18.11 -1.34 10.92
N LYS A 76 18.20 0.00 10.99
CA LYS A 76 18.50 0.73 12.22
C LYS A 76 17.49 0.39 13.33
N VAL A 77 16.19 0.36 13.00
CA VAL A 77 15.12 0.02 13.96
C VAL A 77 15.24 -1.43 14.43
N TYR A 78 15.47 -2.39 13.53
CA TYR A 78 15.55 -3.82 13.88
C TYR A 78 16.81 -4.24 14.63
N LEU A 79 17.95 -3.60 14.37
CA LEU A 79 19.23 -3.96 14.97
C LEU A 79 19.49 -3.24 16.31
N ARG A 80 18.57 -2.37 16.76
CA ARG A 80 18.76 -1.62 17.99
C ARG A 80 18.48 -2.50 19.20
N GLU A 81 19.46 -2.62 20.09
CA GLU A 81 19.33 -3.35 21.36
C GLU A 81 18.64 -2.54 22.47
N ALA A 82 18.48 -1.22 22.29
CA ALA A 82 17.90 -0.29 23.26
C ALA A 82 16.44 0.11 22.93
N GLU A 83 15.75 0.71 23.90
CA GLU A 83 14.40 1.28 23.69
C GLU A 83 14.38 2.24 22.50
N ILE A 84 13.46 1.99 21.57
CA ILE A 84 13.19 2.87 20.44
C ILE A 84 12.22 3.94 20.93
N GLU A 85 12.53 5.20 20.61
CA GLU A 85 11.64 6.31 20.92
C GLU A 85 10.28 6.12 20.24
N LEU A 86 9.19 6.41 20.95
CA LEU A 86 7.83 6.25 20.42
C LEU A 86 7.63 6.96 19.08
N GLU A 87 8.28 8.10 18.88
CA GLU A 87 8.27 8.84 17.62
C GLU A 87 8.92 8.06 16.48
N GLU A 88 10.12 7.49 16.68
CA GLU A 88 10.79 6.67 15.66
C GLU A 88 9.97 5.42 15.30
N TRP A 89 9.27 4.82 16.27
CA TRP A 89 8.34 3.70 16.01
C TRP A 89 7.15 4.11 15.14
N ASN A 90 6.51 5.24 15.46
CA ASN A 90 5.39 5.76 14.68
C ASN A 90 5.82 6.06 13.25
N ASP A 91 6.98 6.69 13.10
CA ASP A 91 7.56 7.04 11.81
C ASP A 91 7.98 5.82 10.99
N PHE A 92 8.45 4.76 11.64
CA PHE A 92 8.72 3.49 10.98
C PHE A 92 7.47 2.89 10.34
N VAL A 93 6.38 2.82 11.10
CA VAL A 93 5.09 2.31 10.60
C VAL A 93 4.56 3.20 9.49
N LEU A 94 4.63 4.51 9.68
CA LEU A 94 4.12 5.50 8.73
C LEU A 94 4.91 5.48 7.41
N TRP A 95 6.23 5.53 7.46
CA TRP A 95 7.08 5.49 6.27
C TRP A 95 6.93 4.17 5.51
N GLY A 96 6.90 3.04 6.23
CA GLY A 96 6.64 1.74 5.61
C GLY A 96 5.30 1.69 4.90
N SER A 97 4.27 2.35 5.44
CA SER A 97 2.96 2.47 4.79
C SER A 97 3.02 3.30 3.51
N TYR A 98 3.80 4.39 3.48
CA TYR A 98 4.00 5.20 2.28
C TYR A 98 4.71 4.41 1.17
N VAL A 99 5.76 3.67 1.50
CA VAL A 99 6.48 2.82 0.53
C VAL A 99 5.56 1.76 -0.06
N LYS A 100 4.73 1.11 0.77
CA LYS A 100 3.76 0.11 0.30
C LYS A 100 2.68 0.74 -0.59
N ALA A 101 2.13 1.88 -0.16
CA ALA A 101 1.08 2.57 -0.91
C ALA A 101 1.60 3.09 -2.26
N HIS A 102 2.82 3.65 -2.29
CA HIS A 102 3.49 4.02 -3.55
C HIS A 102 3.59 2.84 -4.50
N ARG A 103 4.14 1.71 -4.05
CA ARG A 103 4.29 0.50 -4.88
C ARG A 103 2.95 -0.03 -5.39
N TYR A 104 1.88 0.09 -4.61
CA TYR A 104 0.55 -0.31 -5.04
C TYR A 104 0.06 0.58 -6.20
N TRP A 105 0.10 1.90 -6.03
CA TRP A 105 -0.39 2.83 -7.05
C TRP A 105 0.50 2.87 -8.31
N ALA A 106 1.81 2.72 -8.16
CA ALA A 106 2.75 2.68 -9.29
C ALA A 106 2.52 1.51 -10.26
N GLN A 107 1.77 0.47 -9.87
CA GLN A 107 1.40 -0.64 -10.77
C GLN A 107 0.33 -0.25 -11.79
N PHE A 108 -0.38 0.85 -11.55
CA PHE A 108 -1.46 1.36 -12.41
C PHE A 108 -1.07 2.65 -13.15
N CYS A 109 0.15 3.14 -12.93
CA CYS A 109 0.79 4.17 -13.75
C CYS A 109 1.40 3.47 -14.96
#